data_AF-A0A845I3J6-F1
#
_entry.id   AF-A0A845I3J6-F1
#
_cell.length_a   1.000
_cell.length_b   1.000
_cell.length_c   1.000
_cell.angle_alpha   90.00
_cell.angle_beta   90.00
_cell.angle_gamma   90.00
#
_symmetry.space_group_name_H-M   'P 1'
#
loop_
_entity.id
_entity.type
_entity.pdbx_description
1 polymer ?
#
loop_
_entity_poly.entity_id
_entity_poly.type
_entity_poly.pdbx_seq_one_letter_code
_entity_poly.pdbx_strand_id
1 'polypeptide(L)'
;MALPIRTLIAHCVNQVIRQYYPRQYSSLCHVYAIVGSNLISIVLDRVYRPVAGLAAVDCGGGQLMTMLDNAAFANPAGGSYHCWIESADDLVSEREVVDLTFRHNHTYAEQNGFRWQRALPPDFLWGQQSSIVVRAPLHAIPRAFPDGMVWLQETDEGWQWMMRQLQEHQSAFVTLTSEALKLFQAHLAPDSSLLAHPPATQTPASLLMAAV
;
A
#
# COMPACT_ATOMS: atom_id res chain seq x y z
N MET A 1 17.35 -1.37 -18.93
CA MET A 1 16.01 -1.99 -19.04
C MET A 1 15.05 -1.17 -18.21
N ALA A 2 13.90 -0.77 -18.76
CA ALA A 2 12.87 -0.10 -17.97
C ALA A 2 12.30 -1.06 -16.93
N LEU A 3 12.14 -0.61 -15.68
CA LEU A 3 11.51 -1.41 -14.64
C LEU A 3 10.01 -1.60 -14.97
N PRO A 4 9.42 -2.78 -14.69
CA PRO A 4 7.96 -2.91 -14.71
C PRO A 4 7.31 -1.82 -13.85
N ILE A 5 6.16 -1.28 -14.28
CA ILE A 5 5.51 -0.13 -13.61
C ILE A 5 5.30 -0.38 -12.10
N ARG A 6 4.85 -1.58 -11.72
CA ARG A 6 4.67 -1.96 -10.30
C ARG A 6 5.98 -1.87 -9.51
N THR A 7 7.07 -2.38 -10.08
CA THR A 7 8.42 -2.30 -9.49
C THR A 7 8.89 -0.85 -9.39
N LEU A 8 8.62 -0.03 -10.40
CA LEU A 8 9.00 1.38 -10.37
C LEU A 8 8.23 2.15 -9.29
N ILE A 9 6.91 1.93 -9.15
CA ILE A 9 6.10 2.52 -8.07
C ILE A 9 6.67 2.11 -6.70
N ALA A 10 6.86 0.81 -6.48
CA ALA A 10 7.38 0.29 -5.22
C ALA A 10 8.80 0.81 -4.92
N HIS A 11 9.62 1.04 -5.94
CA HIS A 11 10.93 1.64 -5.80
C HIS A 11 10.84 3.11 -5.38
N CYS A 12 10.06 3.94 -6.10
CA CYS A 12 9.95 5.37 -5.86
C CYS A 12 9.39 5.68 -4.46
N VAL A 13 8.34 4.98 -4.04
CA VAL A 13 7.77 5.14 -2.68
C VAL A 13 8.81 4.82 -1.62
N ASN A 14 9.51 3.69 -1.75
CA ASN A 14 10.54 3.30 -0.80
C ASN A 14 11.72 4.29 -0.75
N GLN A 15 12.20 4.79 -1.90
CA GLN A 15 13.29 5.77 -1.94
C GLN A 15 12.91 7.04 -1.21
N VAL A 16 11.74 7.61 -1.49
CA VAL A 16 11.26 8.83 -0.84
C VAL A 16 11.10 8.60 0.67
N ILE A 17 10.45 7.51 1.10
CA ILE A 17 10.27 7.27 2.53
C ILE A 17 11.61 7.05 3.24
N ARG A 18 12.58 6.35 2.62
CA ARG A 18 13.93 6.20 3.19
C ARG A 18 14.70 7.50 3.27
N GLN A 19 14.52 8.41 2.32
CA GLN A 19 15.16 9.72 2.34
C GLN A 19 14.66 10.58 3.52
N TYR A 20 13.34 10.58 3.77
CA TYR A 20 12.74 11.37 4.84
C TYR A 20 12.81 10.70 6.22
N TYR A 21 12.81 9.36 6.26
CA TYR A 21 12.78 8.57 7.50
C TYR A 21 13.87 7.47 7.53
N PRO A 22 15.17 7.84 7.42
CA PRO A 22 16.26 6.89 7.19
C PRO A 22 16.46 5.84 8.29
N ARG A 23 15.96 6.12 9.51
CA ARG A 23 16.10 5.23 10.68
C ARG A 23 14.84 4.42 11.02
N GLN A 24 13.68 4.79 10.47
CA GLN A 24 12.37 4.27 10.89
C GLN A 24 11.56 3.66 9.74
N TYR A 25 12.05 3.77 8.49
CA TYR A 25 11.32 3.38 7.28
C TYR A 25 10.73 1.95 7.31
N SER A 26 11.34 1.01 8.02
CA SER A 26 10.84 -0.37 8.13
C SER A 26 9.58 -0.51 8.99
N SER A 27 9.25 0.50 9.80
CA SER A 27 8.12 0.49 10.74
C SER A 27 7.01 1.48 10.37
N LEU A 28 7.05 2.05 9.17
CA LEU A 28 6.12 3.09 8.71
C LEU A 28 5.08 2.57 7.70
N CYS A 29 4.51 1.38 7.93
CA CYS A 29 3.56 0.74 7.01
C CYS A 29 2.42 1.67 6.56
N HIS A 30 1.89 2.52 7.44
CA HIS A 30 0.87 3.51 7.11
C HIS A 30 1.35 4.57 6.10
N VAL A 31 2.58 5.07 6.22
CA VAL A 31 3.13 6.04 5.27
C VAL A 31 3.29 5.40 3.89
N TYR A 32 3.77 4.15 3.84
CA TYR A 32 3.86 3.38 2.59
C TYR A 32 2.48 3.15 1.98
N ALA A 33 1.49 2.78 2.79
CA ALA A 33 0.13 2.55 2.34
C ALA A 33 -0.49 3.83 1.75
N ILE A 34 -0.40 4.96 2.45
CA ILE A 34 -1.00 6.23 2.02
C ILE A 34 -0.29 6.81 0.79
N VAL A 35 1.05 6.93 0.83
CA VAL A 35 1.81 7.48 -0.29
C VAL A 35 1.72 6.54 -1.49
N GLY A 36 1.79 5.23 -1.25
CA GLY A 36 1.62 4.21 -2.28
C GLY A 36 0.25 4.24 -2.92
N SER A 37 -0.84 4.30 -2.14
CA SER A 37 -2.20 4.31 -2.70
C SER A 37 -2.42 5.52 -3.60
N ASN A 38 -1.93 6.70 -3.18
CA ASN A 38 -2.03 7.91 -3.97
C ASN A 38 -1.24 7.79 -5.28
N LEU A 39 0.02 7.34 -5.22
CA LEU A 39 0.86 7.20 -6.41
C LEU A 39 0.29 6.15 -7.38
N ILE A 40 -0.12 4.99 -6.86
CA ILE A 40 -0.75 3.94 -7.67
C ILE A 40 -2.00 4.49 -8.35
N SER A 41 -2.82 5.24 -7.63
CA SER A 41 -4.06 5.80 -8.20
C SER A 41 -3.78 6.77 -9.34
N ILE A 42 -2.77 7.64 -9.19
CA ILE A 42 -2.34 8.58 -10.23
C ILE A 42 -1.78 7.84 -11.45
N VAL A 43 -0.92 6.84 -11.23
CA VAL A 43 -0.19 6.15 -12.31
C VAL A 43 -1.09 5.20 -13.10
N LEU A 44 -2.05 4.56 -12.42
CA LEU A 44 -2.93 3.56 -13.04
C LEU A 44 -4.31 4.10 -13.42
N ASP A 45 -4.61 5.36 -13.10
CA ASP A 45 -5.91 6.00 -13.29
C ASP A 45 -7.07 5.16 -12.71
N ARG A 46 -6.87 4.69 -11.47
CA ARG A 46 -7.78 3.79 -10.75
C ARG A 46 -7.82 4.14 -9.27
N VAL A 47 -8.92 3.87 -8.57
CA VAL A 47 -9.01 4.20 -7.14
C VAL A 47 -8.33 3.12 -6.31
N TYR A 48 -7.27 3.50 -5.60
CA TYR A 48 -6.66 2.71 -4.54
C TYR A 48 -6.73 3.45 -3.21
N ARG A 49 -7.03 2.72 -2.13
CA ARG A 49 -7.14 3.26 -0.78
C ARG A 49 -6.12 2.62 0.17
N PRO A 50 -5.59 3.37 1.14
CA PRO A 50 -4.84 2.77 2.23
C PRO A 50 -5.80 2.07 3.20
N VAL A 51 -5.37 0.94 3.74
CA VAL A 51 -6.14 0.12 4.67
C VAL A 51 -5.26 -0.18 5.88
N ALA A 52 -5.88 -0.21 7.07
CA ALA A 52 -5.23 -0.64 8.28
C ALA A 52 -6.07 -1.68 9.00
N GLY A 53 -5.40 -2.62 9.65
CA GLY A 53 -6.07 -3.67 10.40
C GLY A 53 -5.09 -4.68 10.95
N LEU A 54 -5.58 -5.91 11.04
CA LEU A 54 -4.83 -7.04 11.55
C LEU A 54 -4.14 -7.80 10.43
N ALA A 55 -3.00 -8.39 10.73
CA ALA A 55 -2.25 -9.17 9.77
C ALA A 55 -1.55 -10.37 10.41
N ALA A 56 -1.29 -11.40 9.60
CA ALA A 56 -0.32 -12.43 9.92
C ALA A 56 0.53 -12.72 8.68
N VAL A 57 1.82 -12.96 8.92
CA VAL A 57 2.80 -13.32 7.90
C VAL A 57 3.50 -14.60 8.33
N ASP A 58 3.62 -15.55 7.42
CA ASP A 58 4.33 -16.79 7.69
C ASP A 58 5.85 -16.59 7.54
N CYS A 59 6.59 -16.85 8.61
CA CYS A 59 8.05 -16.74 8.64
C CYS A 59 8.77 -18.03 8.23
N GLY A 60 8.06 -19.13 8.06
CA GLY A 60 8.58 -20.48 7.80
C GLY A 60 8.75 -21.30 9.09
N GLY A 61 8.97 -22.60 8.94
CA GLY A 61 9.23 -23.50 10.07
C GLY A 61 8.08 -23.58 11.09
N GLY A 62 6.84 -23.31 10.67
CA GLY A 62 5.66 -23.31 11.55
C GLY A 62 5.52 -22.08 12.43
N GLN A 63 6.27 -21.00 12.15
CA GLN A 63 6.19 -19.74 12.88
C GLN A 63 5.43 -18.68 12.09
N LEU A 64 4.41 -18.08 12.73
CA LEU A 64 3.70 -16.92 12.21
C LEU A 64 4.07 -15.68 13.00
N MET A 65 4.38 -14.60 12.27
CA MET A 65 4.45 -13.26 12.81
C MET A 65 3.05 -12.65 12.78
N THR A 66 2.48 -12.40 13.96
CA THR A 66 1.10 -11.96 14.14
C THR A 66 1.02 -10.51 14.59
N MET A 67 0.18 -9.74 13.91
CA MET A 67 -0.21 -8.37 14.20
C MET A 67 -1.72 -8.34 14.42
N LEU A 68 -2.16 -8.86 15.57
CA LEU A 68 -3.58 -9.21 15.83
C LEU A 68 -4.19 -8.44 17.02
N ASP A 69 -3.58 -7.34 17.46
CA ASP A 69 -4.05 -6.56 18.60
C ASP A 69 -4.68 -5.23 18.16
N ASN A 70 -6.00 -5.13 18.21
CA ASN A 70 -6.70 -3.88 17.91
C ASN A 70 -6.37 -2.73 18.89
N ALA A 71 -6.00 -3.04 20.15
CA ALA A 71 -5.63 -2.00 21.11
C ALA A 71 -4.34 -1.27 20.68
N ALA A 72 -3.54 -1.87 19.80
CA ALA A 72 -2.34 -1.26 19.23
C ALA A 72 -2.61 0.04 18.47
N PHE A 73 -3.81 0.23 17.90
CA PHE A 73 -4.18 1.48 17.22
C PHE A 73 -4.29 2.68 18.18
N ALA A 74 -4.50 2.44 19.47
CA ALA A 74 -4.50 3.50 20.48
C ALA A 74 -3.08 3.92 20.89
N ASN A 75 -2.04 3.17 20.50
CA ASN A 75 -0.66 3.47 20.87
C ASN A 75 -0.02 4.46 19.87
N PRO A 76 0.34 5.69 20.30
CA PRO A 76 0.96 6.68 19.43
C PRO A 76 2.38 6.29 18.99
N ALA A 77 3.05 5.36 19.69
CA ALA A 77 4.35 4.84 19.29
C ALA A 77 4.26 3.73 18.23
N GLY A 78 3.05 3.36 17.80
CA GLY A 78 2.79 2.20 16.94
C GLY A 78 2.54 0.92 17.74
N GLY A 79 2.25 -0.18 17.04
CA GLY A 79 2.03 -1.46 17.69
C GLY A 79 1.75 -2.61 16.73
N SER A 80 1.11 -3.66 17.25
CA SER A 80 0.87 -4.94 16.57
C SER A 80 -0.31 -4.87 15.59
N TYR A 81 -0.22 -3.97 14.61
CA TYR A 81 -1.13 -3.82 13.48
C TYR A 81 -0.35 -3.71 12.17
N HIS A 82 -1.04 -3.81 11.03
CA HIS A 82 -0.43 -3.61 9.71
C HIS A 82 -1.25 -2.69 8.83
N CYS A 83 -0.60 -2.09 7.83
CA CYS A 83 -1.26 -1.28 6.81
C CYS A 83 -0.89 -1.79 5.41
N TRP A 84 -1.86 -1.84 4.51
CA TRP A 84 -1.71 -2.24 3.12
C TRP A 84 -2.56 -1.33 2.23
N ILE A 85 -2.64 -1.65 0.95
CA ILE A 85 -3.41 -0.90 -0.04
C ILE A 85 -4.39 -1.85 -0.72
N GLU A 86 -5.60 -1.38 -0.98
CA GLU A 86 -6.60 -2.10 -1.77
C GLU A 86 -7.09 -1.25 -2.94
N SER A 87 -7.38 -1.88 -4.08
CA SER A 87 -8.22 -1.24 -5.10
C SER A 87 -9.63 -1.05 -4.54
N ALA A 88 -10.23 0.13 -4.75
CA ALA A 88 -11.53 0.52 -4.23
C ALA A 88 -12.52 0.94 -5.34
N ASP A 89 -12.22 0.63 -6.60
CA ASP A 89 -13.15 0.81 -7.71
C ASP A 89 -14.36 -0.14 -7.57
N ASP A 90 -15.58 0.41 -7.51
CA ASP A 90 -16.82 -0.38 -7.41
C ASP A 90 -17.06 -1.30 -8.63
N LEU A 91 -16.39 -1.02 -9.75
CA LEU A 91 -16.53 -1.75 -11.01
C LEU A 91 -15.68 -3.03 -11.09
N VAL A 92 -14.83 -3.29 -10.09
CA VAL A 92 -13.89 -4.41 -10.13
C VAL A 92 -14.43 -5.58 -9.32
N SER A 93 -14.60 -6.73 -9.98
CA SER A 93 -15.14 -7.96 -9.37
C SER A 93 -14.25 -8.55 -8.27
N GLU A 94 -12.95 -8.23 -8.29
CA GLU A 94 -11.99 -8.72 -7.31
C GLU A 94 -11.00 -7.61 -6.94
N ARG A 95 -10.77 -7.42 -5.63
CA ARG A 95 -9.84 -6.41 -5.14
C ARG A 95 -8.40 -6.83 -5.41
N GLU A 96 -7.59 -5.90 -5.90
CA GLU A 96 -6.14 -6.01 -5.82
C GLU A 96 -5.69 -5.57 -4.43
N VAL A 97 -4.75 -6.32 -3.86
CA VAL A 97 -4.07 -6.01 -2.59
C VAL A 97 -2.61 -5.70 -2.90
N VAL A 98 -2.08 -4.64 -2.27
CA VAL A 98 -0.69 -4.23 -2.39
C VAL A 98 -0.08 -3.99 -1.01
N ASP A 99 1.07 -4.60 -0.75
CA ASP A 99 1.91 -4.34 0.42
C ASP A 99 3.31 -3.93 -0.04
N LEU A 100 3.58 -2.63 -0.01
CA LEU A 100 4.89 -2.06 -0.36
C LEU A 100 5.93 -2.24 0.74
N THR A 101 5.50 -2.60 1.95
CA THR A 101 6.36 -2.93 3.09
C THR A 101 6.70 -4.40 3.21
N PHE A 102 6.19 -5.26 2.32
CA PHE A 102 6.48 -6.70 2.35
C PHE A 102 7.98 -7.01 2.41
N ARG A 103 8.80 -6.19 1.73
CA ARG A 103 10.27 -6.22 1.76
C ARG A 103 10.88 -6.14 3.16
N HIS A 104 10.17 -5.54 4.11
CA HIS A 104 10.64 -5.33 5.48
C HIS A 104 10.27 -6.49 6.41
N ASN A 105 9.45 -7.46 5.96
CA ASN A 105 8.94 -8.53 6.82
C ASN A 105 10.06 -9.36 7.46
N HIS A 106 11.15 -9.62 6.74
CA HIS A 106 12.33 -10.29 7.31
C HIS A 106 12.91 -9.48 8.47
N THR A 107 13.27 -8.22 8.21
CA THR A 107 13.87 -7.33 9.22
C THR A 107 12.94 -7.12 10.42
N TYR A 108 11.65 -6.90 10.17
CA TYR A 108 10.66 -6.70 11.22
C TYR A 108 10.49 -7.97 12.05
N ALA A 109 10.44 -9.15 11.41
CA ALA A 109 10.38 -10.43 12.12
C ALA A 109 11.55 -10.60 13.08
N GLU A 110 12.79 -10.45 12.57
CA GLU A 110 14.00 -10.61 13.39
C GLU A 110 14.08 -9.61 14.55
N GLN A 111 13.72 -8.35 14.30
CA GLN A 111 13.70 -7.30 15.33
C GLN A 111 12.67 -7.55 16.44
N ASN A 112 11.60 -8.29 16.14
CA ASN A 112 10.55 -8.62 17.09
C ASN A 112 10.67 -10.07 17.63
N GLY A 113 11.84 -10.70 17.48
CA GLY A 113 12.13 -12.01 18.07
C GLY A 113 11.53 -13.20 17.32
N PHE A 114 11.04 -12.99 16.10
CA PHE A 114 10.60 -14.07 15.21
C PHE A 114 11.79 -14.57 14.38
N ARG A 115 11.86 -15.89 14.15
CA ARG A 115 12.91 -16.48 13.31
C ARG A 115 12.41 -16.58 11.87
N TRP A 116 13.06 -15.87 10.96
CA TRP A 116 12.79 -16.02 9.53
C TRP A 116 13.48 -17.27 8.96
N GLN A 117 12.71 -18.13 8.32
CA GLN A 117 13.14 -19.41 7.75
C GLN A 117 12.70 -19.58 6.28
N ARG A 118 11.96 -18.61 5.73
CA ARG A 118 11.63 -18.54 4.31
C ARG A 118 12.75 -17.87 3.50
N ALA A 119 12.61 -17.90 2.17
CA ALA A 119 13.37 -17.00 1.31
C ALA A 119 13.14 -15.53 1.70
N LEU A 120 14.08 -14.65 1.37
CA LEU A 120 13.89 -13.22 1.60
C LEU A 120 12.64 -12.72 0.86
N PRO A 121 11.82 -11.86 1.49
CA PRO A 121 10.61 -11.35 0.86
C PRO A 121 10.96 -10.53 -0.39
N PRO A 122 10.13 -10.56 -1.45
CA PRO A 122 10.25 -9.64 -2.56
C PRO A 122 10.05 -8.19 -2.11
N ASP A 123 10.42 -7.26 -2.99
CA ASP A 123 10.31 -5.80 -2.76
C ASP A 123 8.89 -5.34 -2.42
N PHE A 124 7.87 -6.07 -2.84
CA PHE A 124 6.47 -5.79 -2.55
C PHE A 124 5.64 -7.04 -2.80
N LEU A 125 4.44 -7.06 -2.24
CA LEU A 125 3.38 -7.99 -2.60
C LEU A 125 2.32 -7.22 -3.39
N TRP A 126 1.91 -7.69 -4.58
CA TRP A 126 0.86 -7.05 -5.39
C TRP A 126 0.14 -8.07 -6.26
N GLY A 127 -1.13 -8.30 -5.98
CA GLY A 127 -1.95 -9.23 -6.76
C GLY A 127 -3.42 -9.19 -6.40
N GLN A 128 -4.20 -10.04 -7.08
CA GLN A 128 -5.60 -10.27 -6.74
C GLN A 128 -5.73 -10.87 -5.34
N GLN A 129 -6.72 -10.43 -4.56
CA GLN A 129 -6.89 -10.84 -3.18
C GLN A 129 -6.93 -12.36 -3.02
N SER A 130 -7.60 -13.10 -3.90
CA SER A 130 -7.63 -14.58 -3.83
C SER A 130 -6.27 -15.25 -4.03
N SER A 131 -5.35 -14.58 -4.71
CA SER A 131 -4.01 -15.10 -5.02
C SER A 131 -2.98 -14.80 -3.93
N ILE A 132 -3.23 -13.81 -3.06
CA ILE A 132 -2.23 -13.35 -2.08
C ILE A 132 -2.75 -13.24 -0.64
N VAL A 133 -4.07 -13.36 -0.41
CA VAL A 133 -4.67 -13.31 0.93
C VAL A 133 -5.29 -14.65 1.31
N VAL A 134 -4.81 -15.22 2.42
CA VAL A 134 -5.41 -16.39 3.07
C VAL A 134 -6.76 -16.02 3.66
N ARG A 135 -7.82 -16.71 3.25
CA ARG A 135 -9.16 -16.53 3.81
C ARG A 135 -9.38 -17.46 4.99
N ALA A 136 -9.42 -16.90 6.18
CA ALA A 136 -9.78 -17.59 7.42
C ALA A 136 -10.35 -16.60 8.44
N PRO A 137 -11.28 -16.99 9.31
CA PRO A 137 -11.66 -16.16 10.45
C PRO A 137 -10.51 -16.09 11.46
N LEU A 138 -10.45 -15.02 12.25
CA LEU A 138 -9.37 -14.74 13.22
C LEU A 138 -9.05 -15.93 14.14
N HIS A 139 -10.06 -16.68 14.61
CA HIS A 139 -9.87 -17.82 15.50
C HIS A 139 -9.39 -19.11 14.80
N ALA A 140 -9.31 -19.11 13.47
CA ALA A 140 -8.94 -20.28 12.66
C ALA A 140 -7.86 -19.95 11.61
N ILE A 141 -7.01 -18.95 11.88
CA ILE A 141 -5.85 -18.65 11.03
C ILE A 141 -4.96 -19.90 10.95
N PRO A 142 -4.67 -20.42 9.74
CA PRO A 142 -3.81 -21.59 9.56
C PRO A 142 -2.40 -21.34 10.10
N ARG A 143 -1.73 -22.37 10.62
CA ARG A 143 -0.35 -22.25 11.16
C ARG A 143 0.73 -22.01 10.11
N ALA A 144 0.40 -22.21 8.83
CA ALA A 144 1.29 -21.98 7.72
C ALA A 144 0.51 -21.53 6.48
N PHE A 145 1.12 -20.69 5.65
CA PHE A 145 0.55 -20.15 4.42
C PHE A 145 1.34 -20.62 3.19
N PRO A 146 0.74 -20.67 1.99
CA PRO A 146 1.51 -20.78 0.76
C PRO A 146 2.54 -19.65 0.60
N ASP A 147 3.58 -19.86 -0.20
CA ASP A 147 4.56 -18.81 -0.53
C ASP A 147 3.87 -17.61 -1.19
N GLY A 148 4.26 -16.40 -0.75
CA GLY A 148 3.69 -15.14 -1.25
C GLY A 148 2.28 -14.84 -0.76
N MET A 149 1.77 -15.54 0.25
CA MET A 149 0.48 -15.24 0.86
C MET A 149 0.59 -14.67 2.27
N VAL A 150 -0.38 -13.84 2.62
CA VAL A 150 -0.55 -13.23 3.95
C VAL A 150 -1.98 -13.41 4.42
N TRP A 151 -2.23 -13.28 5.72
CA TRP A 151 -3.59 -13.09 6.23
C TRP A 151 -3.78 -11.62 6.58
N LEU A 152 -4.88 -11.02 6.16
CA LEU A 152 -5.21 -9.60 6.37
C LEU A 152 -6.68 -9.47 6.72
N GLN A 153 -6.99 -8.60 7.67
CA GLN A 153 -8.36 -8.25 8.03
C GLN A 153 -8.43 -6.78 8.43
N GLU A 154 -9.15 -5.97 7.64
CA GLU A 154 -9.50 -4.59 8.03
C GLU A 154 -10.39 -4.61 9.28
N THR A 155 -10.18 -3.63 10.16
CA THR A 155 -10.97 -3.45 11.38
C THR A 155 -11.52 -2.02 11.46
N ASP A 156 -12.59 -1.83 12.24
CA ASP A 156 -13.17 -0.50 12.45
C ASP A 156 -12.16 0.45 13.14
N GLU A 157 -11.38 -0.06 14.09
CA GLU A 157 -10.31 0.68 14.74
C GLU A 157 -9.22 1.08 13.75
N GLY A 158 -8.82 0.16 12.86
CA GLY A 158 -7.86 0.43 11.80
C GLY A 158 -8.36 1.49 10.83
N TRP A 159 -9.62 1.39 10.39
CA TRP A 159 -10.26 2.39 9.54
C TRP A 159 -10.27 3.78 10.20
N GLN A 160 -10.76 3.88 11.43
CA GLN A 160 -10.83 5.15 12.18
C GLN A 160 -9.43 5.75 12.38
N TRP A 161 -8.45 4.91 12.70
CA TRP A 161 -7.07 5.33 12.85
C TRP A 161 -6.48 5.85 11.53
N MET A 162 -6.69 5.14 10.43
CA MET A 162 -6.21 5.54 9.09
C MET A 162 -6.83 6.88 8.66
N MET A 163 -8.14 7.06 8.87
CA MET A 163 -8.82 8.33 8.56
C MET A 163 -8.27 9.49 9.39
N ARG A 164 -7.95 9.25 10.67
CA ARG A 164 -7.32 10.25 11.53
C ARG A 164 -5.93 10.63 11.03
N GLN A 165 -5.11 9.64 10.68
CA GLN A 165 -3.77 9.90 10.12
C GLN A 165 -3.86 10.79 8.88
N LEU A 166 -4.77 10.48 7.95
CA LEU A 166 -4.99 11.28 6.74
C LEU A 166 -5.40 12.71 7.07
N GLN A 167 -6.29 12.90 8.05
CA GLN A 167 -6.77 14.22 8.46
C GLN A 167 -5.67 15.06 9.15
N GLU A 168 -4.92 14.46 10.08
CA GLU A 168 -3.92 15.16 10.90
C GLU A 168 -2.63 15.47 10.12
N HIS A 169 -2.30 14.67 9.10
CA HIS A 169 -1.01 14.73 8.41
C HIS A 169 -1.13 14.95 6.89
N GLN A 170 -2.28 15.45 6.42
CA GLN A 170 -2.58 15.62 4.98
C GLN A 170 -1.45 16.29 4.19
N SER A 171 -0.92 17.43 4.67
CA SER A 171 0.13 18.18 3.99
C SER A 171 1.43 17.40 3.83
N ALA A 172 1.78 16.55 4.81
CA ALA A 172 2.97 15.70 4.75
C ALA A 172 2.78 14.61 3.69
N PHE A 173 1.61 13.96 3.65
CA PHE A 173 1.33 12.94 2.64
C PHE A 173 1.25 13.50 1.22
N VAL A 174 0.68 14.70 1.03
CA VAL A 174 0.72 15.39 -0.26
C VAL A 174 2.16 15.66 -0.70
N THR A 175 3.01 16.12 0.21
CA THR A 175 4.43 16.38 -0.07
C THR A 175 5.16 15.10 -0.47
N LEU A 176 5.06 14.03 0.33
CA LEU A 176 5.72 12.75 0.03
C LEU A 176 5.19 12.12 -1.27
N THR A 177 3.89 12.23 -1.54
CA THR A 177 3.28 11.76 -2.80
C THR A 177 3.83 12.54 -3.99
N SER A 178 3.95 13.88 -3.88
CA SER A 178 4.51 14.73 -4.93
C SER A 178 5.96 14.37 -5.23
N GLU A 179 6.79 14.17 -4.20
CA GLU A 179 8.19 13.73 -4.39
C GLU A 179 8.27 12.34 -5.01
N ALA A 180 7.42 11.41 -4.61
CA ALA A 180 7.38 10.08 -5.20
C ALA A 180 6.94 10.12 -6.67
N LEU A 181 5.99 10.98 -7.02
CA LEU A 181 5.56 11.21 -8.40
C LEU A 181 6.65 11.85 -9.26
N LYS A 182 7.37 12.87 -8.76
CA LYS A 182 8.51 13.48 -9.46
C LYS A 182 9.60 12.43 -9.74
N LEU A 183 9.92 11.61 -8.73
CA LEU A 183 10.89 10.54 -8.88
C LEU A 183 10.43 9.49 -9.90
N PHE A 184 9.14 9.13 -9.89
CA PHE A 184 8.55 8.23 -10.88
C PHE A 184 8.66 8.79 -12.29
N GLN A 185 8.26 10.05 -12.50
CA GLN A 185 8.36 10.77 -13.78
C GLN A 185 9.79 10.81 -14.32
N ALA A 186 10.78 11.03 -13.46
CA ALA A 186 12.19 11.06 -13.84
C ALA A 186 12.71 9.70 -14.36
N HIS A 187 12.04 8.59 -14.04
CA HIS A 187 12.38 7.25 -14.53
C HIS A 187 11.60 6.83 -15.78
N LEU A 188 10.62 7.63 -16.21
CA LEU A 188 9.89 7.37 -17.45
C LEU A 188 10.76 7.72 -18.66
N ALA A 189 10.57 6.98 -19.75
CA ALA A 189 11.16 7.35 -21.03
C ALA A 189 10.63 8.74 -21.48
N PRO A 190 11.43 9.57 -22.16
CA PRO A 190 11.00 10.92 -22.59
C PRO A 190 9.74 10.94 -23.46
N ASP A 191 9.44 9.84 -24.14
CA ASP A 191 8.29 9.63 -25.00
C ASP A 191 7.14 8.85 -24.33
N SER A 192 7.22 8.61 -23.02
CA SER A 192 6.18 7.90 -22.27
C SER A 192 4.88 8.70 -22.22
N SER A 193 3.78 8.09 -22.66
CA SER A 193 2.43 8.64 -22.54
C SER A 193 1.71 8.23 -21.25
N LEU A 194 2.38 7.51 -20.34
CA LEU A 194 1.75 6.88 -19.16
C LEU A 194 1.04 7.89 -18.24
N LEU A 195 1.56 9.12 -18.16
CA LEU A 195 0.99 10.20 -17.36
C LEU A 195 0.48 11.36 -18.22
N ALA A 196 0.34 11.14 -19.53
CA ALA A 196 -0.25 12.15 -20.40
C ALA A 196 -1.72 12.33 -20.00
N HIS A 197 -2.12 13.54 -19.65
CA HIS A 197 -3.52 13.83 -19.43
C HIS A 197 -4.31 13.52 -20.71
N PRO A 198 -5.47 12.85 -20.64
CA PRO A 198 -6.37 12.83 -21.78
C PRO A 198 -6.62 14.28 -22.21
N PRO A 199 -6.69 14.58 -23.52
CA PRO A 199 -7.01 15.93 -23.96
C PRO A 199 -8.28 16.35 -23.23
N ALA A 200 -8.22 17.49 -22.54
CA ALA A 200 -9.37 18.06 -21.87
C ALA A 200 -10.51 18.03 -22.88
N THR A 201 -11.52 17.17 -22.65
CA THR A 201 -12.74 17.20 -23.45
C THR A 201 -13.23 18.63 -23.34
N GLN A 202 -13.09 19.37 -24.43
CA GLN A 202 -13.61 20.72 -24.54
C GLN A 202 -15.08 20.61 -24.14
N THR A 203 -15.42 21.17 -22.99
CA THR A 203 -16.81 21.46 -22.65
C THR A 203 -17.37 22.19 -23.86
N PRO A 204 -18.40 21.68 -24.54
CA PRO A 204 -18.98 22.43 -25.64
C PRO A 204 -19.45 23.75 -25.06
N ALA A 205 -18.84 24.81 -25.57
CA ALA A 205 -19.19 26.18 -25.24
C ALA A 205 -20.70 26.34 -25.39
N SER A 206 -21.29 26.99 -24.40
CA SER A 206 -22.65 27.51 -24.35
C SER A 206 -23.29 27.70 -25.73
N LEU A 207 -24.28 26.87 -26.06
CA LEU A 207 -25.35 27.27 -26.98
C LEU A 207 -26.41 28.01 -26.17
N LEU A 208 -26.07 29.24 -25.79
CA LEU A 208 -27.05 30.30 -25.57
C LEU A 208 -27.17 31.00 -26.92
N MET A 209 -28.28 30.80 -27.64
CA MET A 209 -29.11 31.88 -28.19
C MET A 209 -30.25 31.34 -29.08
N ALA A 210 -31.47 31.64 -28.59
CA ALA A 210 -32.57 32.30 -29.30
C ALA A 210 -33.61 31.53 -30.13
N ALA A 211 -34.87 31.97 -29.88
CA ALA A 211 -36.13 31.84 -30.62
C ALA A 211 -36.90 30.53 -30.36
N VAL A 212 -38.14 30.50 -29.86
CA VAL A 212 -39.27 31.47 -29.79
C VAL A 212 -40.06 31.21 -28.51
#